data_AF-A0A1C2AXN0-F1
#
_entry.id   AF-A0A1C2AXN0-F1
#
_cell.length_a   1.000
_cell.length_b   1.000
_cell.length_c   1.000
_cell.angle_alpha   90.00
_cell.angle_beta   90.00
_cell.angle_gamma   90.00
#
_symmetry.space_group_name_H-M   'P 1'
#
loop_
_entity.id
_entity.type
_entity.pdbx_description
1 polymer ?
#
loop_
_entity_poly.entity_id
_entity_poly.type
_entity_poly.pdbx_seq_one_letter_code
_entity_poly.pdbx_strand_id
1 'polypeptide(L)'
;MLLNLQCIPVFLNIFEPRYLQMVNDSMKKHRIIGMIQPKKTGKLEKPDLYNIGCIGKITSFNETEDGRILIILNGICRFKIESEIQTDKLYRECDVQYNNFSDDVSNSIGNLNFSDLNIIMENMQKFFKKQGYIVNLKELNKKDLTQTLNDLSMASPFSLEEKQILLESRDINIRKEKMEQILNNYIKDEFENTTLQ
;
A
#
# COMPACT_ATOMS: atom_id res chain seq x y z
N MET A 1 1.75 -4.70 -9.49
CA MET A 1 1.11 -5.34 -8.33
C MET A 1 0.76 -4.23 -7.34
N LEU A 2 -0.46 -4.19 -6.81
CA LEU A 2 -0.95 -3.08 -5.99
C LEU A 2 -0.16 -2.98 -4.68
N LEU A 3 0.25 -1.76 -4.33
CA LEU A 3 1.05 -1.46 -3.16
C LEU A 3 0.15 -1.45 -1.93
N ASN A 4 0.48 -2.31 -0.97
CA ASN A 4 -0.11 -2.28 0.34
C ASN A 4 0.79 -1.45 1.25
N LEU A 5 0.18 -0.44 1.87
CA LEU A 5 0.81 0.40 2.87
C LEU A 5 1.25 -0.49 4.04
N GLN A 6 2.57 -0.53 4.25
CA GLN A 6 3.31 -0.96 5.44
C GLN A 6 2.61 -1.93 6.43
N CYS A 7 3.27 -3.06 6.69
CA CYS A 7 3.00 -4.04 7.77
C CYS A 7 1.81 -5.02 7.62
N ILE A 8 1.04 -5.01 6.52
CA ILE A 8 -0.02 -6.03 6.31
C ILE A 8 0.48 -7.14 5.36
N PRO A 9 0.33 -8.42 5.74
CA PRO A 9 0.69 -9.54 4.87
C PRO A 9 -0.21 -9.57 3.63
N VAL A 10 0.43 -9.70 2.46
CA VAL A 10 -0.26 -9.77 1.17
C VAL A 10 -0.22 -11.21 0.66
N PHE A 11 -1.39 -11.77 0.37
CA PHE A 11 -1.52 -13.08 -0.26
C PHE A 11 -1.49 -12.89 -1.78
N LEU A 12 -0.53 -13.53 -2.44
CA LEU A 12 -0.33 -13.37 -3.87
C LEU A 12 -0.35 -14.72 -4.57
N ASN A 13 -1.16 -14.79 -5.62
CA ASN A 13 -1.18 -15.91 -6.57
C ASN A 13 -0.36 -15.52 -7.80
N ILE A 14 0.81 -16.15 -7.95
CA ILE A 14 1.79 -15.82 -8.97
C ILE A 14 1.73 -16.87 -10.08
N PHE A 15 1.43 -16.41 -11.30
CA PHE A 15 1.32 -17.27 -12.48
C PHE A 15 2.00 -16.69 -13.73
N GLU A 16 2.28 -15.38 -13.78
CA GLU A 16 2.99 -14.79 -14.92
C GLU A 16 4.47 -15.19 -14.92
N PRO A 17 5.06 -15.60 -16.07
CA PRO A 17 6.44 -16.07 -16.15
C PRO A 17 7.48 -15.14 -15.53
N ARG A 18 7.33 -13.82 -15.71
CA ARG A 18 8.23 -12.82 -15.11
C ARG A 18 8.25 -12.86 -13.59
N TYR A 19 7.09 -13.05 -12.98
CA TYR A 19 6.95 -13.06 -11.52
C TYR A 19 7.33 -14.43 -10.95
N LEU A 20 7.09 -15.52 -11.68
CA LEU A 20 7.62 -16.84 -11.33
C LEU A 20 9.16 -16.81 -11.26
N GLN A 21 9.81 -16.26 -12.30
CA GLN A 21 11.28 -16.11 -12.31
C GLN A 21 11.76 -15.22 -11.14
N MET A 22 11.11 -14.07 -10.91
CA MET A 22 11.44 -13.16 -9.82
C MET A 22 11.34 -13.83 -8.43
N VAL A 23 10.24 -14.54 -8.17
CA VAL A 23 10.03 -15.21 -6.89
C VAL A 23 11.07 -16.32 -6.71
N ASN A 24 11.28 -17.17 -7.71
CA ASN A 24 12.28 -18.25 -7.66
C ASN A 24 13.71 -17.73 -7.42
N ASP A 25 14.08 -16.62 -8.05
CA ASP A 25 15.38 -15.97 -7.81
C ASP A 25 15.48 -15.39 -6.39
N SER A 26 14.41 -14.78 -5.88
CA SER A 26 14.38 -14.24 -4.52
C SER A 26 14.53 -15.34 -3.46
N MET A 27 13.97 -16.52 -3.70
CA MET A 27 14.03 -17.67 -2.80
C MET A 27 15.44 -18.25 -2.63
N LYS A 28 16.31 -18.08 -3.64
CA LYS A 28 17.74 -18.44 -3.60
C LYS A 28 18.60 -17.44 -2.82
N LYS A 29 18.05 -16.26 -2.50
CA LYS A 29 18.71 -15.17 -1.79
C LYS A 29 18.08 -14.97 -0.39
N HIS A 30 17.66 -13.74 -0.09
CA HIS A 30 17.10 -13.36 1.21
C HIS A 30 15.57 -13.43 1.26
N ARG A 31 14.90 -13.91 0.20
CA ARG A 31 13.44 -13.94 0.07
C ARG A 31 12.79 -12.55 0.13
N ILE A 32 13.50 -11.53 -0.32
CA ILE A 32 13.04 -10.13 -0.34
C ILE A 32 12.74 -9.73 -1.78
N ILE A 33 11.61 -9.07 -1.99
CA ILE A 33 11.21 -8.47 -3.25
C ILE A 33 10.68 -7.05 -3.03
N GLY A 34 10.81 -6.19 -4.04
CA GLY A 34 10.23 -4.84 -4.03
C GLY A 34 8.84 -4.83 -4.66
N MET A 35 7.89 -4.17 -4.02
CA MET A 35 6.59 -3.86 -4.59
C MET A 35 6.46 -2.38 -4.86
N ILE A 36 6.10 -2.05 -6.10
CA ILE A 36 5.90 -0.67 -6.51
C ILE A 36 4.74 -0.53 -7.50
N GLN A 37 4.05 0.60 -7.38
CA GLN A 37 2.82 0.87 -8.08
C GLN A 37 3.17 1.40 -9.48
N PRO A 38 2.58 0.83 -10.54
CA PRO A 38 2.70 1.40 -11.86
C PRO A 38 1.85 2.67 -11.97
N LYS A 39 2.32 3.62 -12.75
CA LYS A 39 1.55 4.76 -13.24
C LYS A 39 0.72 4.33 -14.45
N LYS A 40 -0.25 5.17 -14.80
CA LYS A 40 -1.04 5.04 -16.04
C LYS A 40 -0.26 5.49 -17.29
N THR A 41 0.97 5.97 -17.12
CA THR A 41 1.87 6.40 -18.20
C THR A 41 2.86 5.30 -18.57
N GLY A 42 3.56 5.47 -19.69
CA GLY A 42 4.52 4.50 -20.21
C GLY A 42 3.88 3.45 -21.13
N LYS A 43 4.63 2.39 -21.45
CA LYS A 43 4.16 1.31 -22.34
C LYS A 43 3.27 0.34 -21.56
N LEU A 44 2.28 -0.27 -22.21
CA LEU A 44 1.36 -1.21 -21.55
C LEU A 44 2.10 -2.38 -20.85
N GLU A 45 3.11 -2.94 -21.50
CA GLU A 45 3.92 -4.05 -20.96
C GLU A 45 4.96 -3.59 -19.94
N LYS A 46 5.37 -2.32 -20.01
CA LYS A 46 6.37 -1.71 -19.16
C LYS A 46 5.92 -0.29 -18.75
N PRO A 47 4.91 -0.17 -17.86
CA PRO A 47 4.40 1.13 -17.43
C PRO A 47 5.46 1.87 -16.62
N ASP A 48 5.38 3.19 -16.57
CA ASP A 48 6.23 3.96 -15.66
C ASP A 48 5.89 3.60 -14.22
N LEU A 49 6.85 3.75 -13.32
CA LEU A 49 6.66 3.46 -11.90
C LEU A 49 6.50 4.76 -11.11
N TYR A 50 5.81 4.69 -9.97
CA TYR A 50 6.05 5.65 -8.91
C TYR A 50 7.47 5.49 -8.37
N ASN A 51 7.94 6.50 -7.63
CA ASN A 51 9.33 6.51 -7.15
C ASN A 51 9.47 5.80 -5.81
N ILE A 52 8.38 5.70 -5.05
CA ILE A 52 8.38 5.11 -3.71
C ILE A 52 7.62 3.80 -3.73
N GLY A 53 8.29 2.75 -3.24
CA GLY A 53 7.72 1.42 -3.07
C GLY A 53 7.94 0.87 -1.67
N CYS A 54 7.59 -0.40 -1.47
CA CYS A 54 7.79 -1.12 -0.21
C CYS A 54 8.53 -2.43 -0.48
N ILE A 55 9.59 -2.71 0.27
CA ILE A 55 10.20 -4.02 0.27
C ILE A 55 9.36 -4.97 1.12
N GLY A 56 9.19 -6.20 0.66
CA GLY A 56 8.52 -7.25 1.39
C GLY A 56 9.37 -8.51 1.46
N LYS A 57 9.21 -9.27 2.54
CA LYS A 57 9.81 -10.59 2.72
C LYS A 57 8.77 -11.68 2.55
N ILE A 58 9.10 -12.67 1.73
CA ILE A 58 8.28 -13.85 1.51
C ILE A 58 8.38 -14.73 2.75
N THR A 59 7.26 -14.87 3.47
CA THR A 59 7.16 -15.64 4.72
C THR A 59 6.51 -16.99 4.52
N SER A 60 5.72 -17.16 3.46
CA SER A 60 5.18 -18.45 3.00
C SER A 60 5.35 -18.59 1.50
N PHE A 61 5.62 -19.82 1.06
CA PHE A 61 5.80 -20.19 -0.33
C PHE A 61 5.20 -21.58 -0.53
N ASN A 62 4.27 -21.72 -1.46
CA ASN A 62 3.69 -23.00 -1.86
C ASN A 62 3.55 -23.04 -3.38
N GLU A 63 4.12 -24.06 -4.01
CA GLU A 63 3.94 -24.33 -5.43
C GLU A 63 2.74 -25.27 -5.61
N THR A 64 1.88 -24.95 -6.56
CA THR A 64 0.71 -25.76 -6.90
C THR A 64 1.03 -26.70 -8.06
N GLU A 65 0.25 -27.76 -8.22
CA GLU A 65 0.45 -28.77 -9.29
C GLU A 65 0.35 -28.18 -10.70
N ASP A 66 -0.35 -27.05 -10.87
CA ASP A 66 -0.48 -26.31 -12.14
C ASP A 66 0.66 -25.30 -12.39
N GLY A 67 1.72 -25.32 -11.57
CA GLY A 67 2.91 -24.49 -11.73
C GLY A 67 2.76 -23.04 -11.26
N ARG A 68 1.70 -22.73 -10.49
CA ARG A 68 1.55 -21.42 -9.84
C ARG A 68 2.24 -21.41 -8.48
N ILE A 69 2.53 -20.21 -8.00
CA ILE A 69 3.14 -20.03 -6.68
C ILE A 69 2.22 -19.16 -5.84
N LEU A 70 1.82 -19.69 -4.69
CA LEU A 70 1.12 -18.96 -3.63
C LEU A 70 2.15 -18.48 -2.62
N ILE A 71 2.25 -17.15 -2.45
CA ILE A 71 3.13 -16.55 -1.45
C ILE A 71 2.36 -15.69 -0.45
N ILE A 72 2.89 -15.62 0.76
CA ILE A 72 2.58 -14.56 1.73
C ILE A 72 3.78 -13.62 1.77
N LEU A 73 3.54 -12.34 1.47
CA LEU A 73 4.55 -11.30 1.47
C LEU A 73 4.29 -10.32 2.61
N ASN A 74 5.23 -10.22 3.55
CA ASN A 74 5.14 -9.27 4.65
C ASN A 74 5.95 -8.01 4.32
N GLY A 75 5.29 -6.85 4.28
CA GLY A 75 5.98 -5.57 4.08
C GLY A 75 6.95 -5.26 5.24
N ILE A 76 8.13 -4.75 4.90
CA ILE A 76 9.19 -4.41 5.86
C ILE A 76 9.35 -2.89 5.98
N CYS A 77 9.66 -2.23 4.88
CA CYS A 77 10.06 -0.81 4.88
C CYS A 77 9.85 -0.19 3.50
N ARG A 78 9.59 1.11 3.45
CA ARG A 78 9.53 1.86 2.20
C ARG A 78 10.93 2.07 1.62
N PHE A 79 10.98 2.21 0.30
CA PHE A 79 12.19 2.55 -0.42
C PHE A 79 11.89 3.56 -1.53
N LYS A 80 12.91 4.28 -1.97
CA LYS A 80 12.87 5.14 -3.15
C LYS A 80 13.75 4.55 -4.25
N ILE A 81 13.25 4.47 -5.48
CA ILE A 81 14.05 4.09 -6.65
C ILE A 81 15.06 5.20 -6.95
N GLU A 82 16.32 4.82 -7.15
CA GLU A 82 17.36 5.69 -7.73
C GLU A 82 17.47 5.48 -9.24
N SER A 83 17.51 4.23 -9.68
CA SER A 83 17.65 3.87 -11.08
C SER A 83 17.08 2.48 -11.36
N GLU A 84 16.63 2.24 -12.60
CA GLU A 84 16.38 0.89 -13.09
C GLU A 84 17.69 0.30 -13.63
N ILE A 85 17.98 -0.96 -13.27
CA ILE A 85 19.15 -1.70 -13.75
C ILE A 85 18.77 -2.39 -15.06
N GLN A 86 19.62 -2.25 -16.07
CA GLN A 86 19.47 -3.01 -17.31
C GLN A 86 19.82 -4.48 -17.06
N THR A 87 18.88 -5.36 -17.35
CA THR A 87 18.96 -6.79 -17.05
C THR A 87 18.25 -7.58 -18.13
N ASP A 88 18.75 -8.79 -18.44
CA ASP A 88 18.14 -9.71 -19.41
C ASP A 88 17.02 -10.55 -18.79
N LYS A 89 16.71 -10.32 -17.50
CA LYS A 89 15.65 -11.01 -16.78
C LYS A 89 14.27 -10.55 -17.23
N LEU A 90 13.27 -11.40 -17.00
CA LEU A 90 11.88 -11.11 -17.34
C LEU A 90 11.24 -10.08 -16.39
N TYR A 91 11.89 -9.77 -15.27
CA TYR A 91 11.44 -8.82 -14.25
C TYR A 91 12.41 -7.65 -14.12
N ARG A 92 11.93 -6.55 -13.53
CA ARG A 92 12.75 -5.34 -13.32
C ARG A 92 13.65 -5.48 -12.12
N GLU A 93 14.85 -4.94 -12.23
CA GLU A 93 15.76 -4.71 -11.11
C GLU A 93 15.98 -3.20 -10.97
N CYS A 94 16.11 -2.73 -9.73
CA CYS A 94 16.26 -1.32 -9.42
C CYS A 94 17.26 -1.15 -8.29
N ASP A 95 18.10 -0.12 -8.37
CA ASP A 95 18.84 0.39 -7.22
C ASP A 95 17.90 1.28 -6.38
N VAL A 96 17.95 1.10 -5.06
CA VAL A 96 16.98 1.72 -4.15
C VAL A 96 17.63 2.25 -2.87
N GLN A 97 17.03 3.29 -2.30
CA GLN A 97 17.45 3.92 -1.04
C GLN A 97 16.39 3.79 0.05
N TYR A 98 16.83 3.58 1.28
CA TYR A 98 15.97 3.43 2.47
C TYR A 98 16.08 4.61 3.45
N ASN A 99 17.05 5.51 3.26
CA ASN A 99 17.50 6.45 4.28
C ASN A 99 16.39 7.43 4.73
N ASN A 100 15.41 7.71 3.87
CA ASN A 100 14.27 8.57 4.18
C ASN A 100 13.14 7.84 4.93
N PHE A 101 13.33 6.56 5.23
CA PHE A 101 12.33 5.66 5.79
C PHE A 101 12.90 4.82 6.95
N SER A 102 13.94 5.33 7.64
CA SER A 102 14.47 4.67 8.86
C SER A 102 13.38 4.43 9.90
N ASP A 103 12.44 5.35 9.97
CA ASP A 103 11.34 5.34 10.94
C ASP A 103 10.32 4.22 10.66
N ASP A 104 10.39 3.59 9.49
CA ASP A 104 9.56 2.43 9.17
C ASP A 104 9.99 1.18 9.93
N VAL A 105 11.25 1.13 10.37
CA VAL A 105 11.85 0.00 11.09
C VAL A 105 11.97 0.30 12.58
N SER A 106 12.10 1.58 12.97
CA SER A 106 12.01 1.95 14.37
C SER A 106 10.55 2.00 14.79
N ASN A 107 10.17 1.24 15.82
CA ASN A 107 8.86 1.32 16.48
C ASN A 107 8.64 2.67 17.22
N SER A 108 9.23 3.77 16.74
CA SER A 108 8.98 5.12 17.20
C SER A 108 7.59 5.53 16.73
N ILE A 109 6.59 5.06 17.46
CA ILE A 109 5.21 5.49 17.33
C ILE A 109 5.22 7.00 17.58
N GLY A 110 4.93 7.79 16.55
CA GLY A 110 4.70 9.22 16.73
C GLY A 110 3.62 9.41 17.81
N ASN A 111 3.81 10.38 18.69
CA ASN A 111 2.88 10.70 19.77
C ASN A 111 1.53 11.20 19.21
N LEU A 112 0.73 10.30 18.66
CA LEU A 112 -0.64 10.57 18.24
C LEU A 112 -1.59 10.08 19.33
N ASN A 113 -2.49 10.96 19.76
CA ASN A 113 -3.53 10.58 20.69
C ASN A 113 -4.72 10.01 19.92
N PHE A 114 -5.39 9.01 20.50
CA PHE A 114 -6.54 8.37 19.85
C PHE A 114 -7.68 9.36 19.50
N SER A 115 -7.84 10.42 20.29
CA SER A 115 -8.76 11.53 20.01
C SER A 115 -8.55 12.16 18.65
N ASP A 116 -7.31 12.13 18.14
CA ASP A 116 -6.92 12.75 16.88
C ASP A 116 -7.50 12.00 15.68
N LEU A 117 -7.96 10.75 15.84
CA LEU A 117 -8.56 9.96 14.77
C LEU A 117 -10.09 9.94 14.75
N ASN A 118 -10.76 10.53 15.75
CA ASN A 118 -12.22 10.48 15.82
C ASN A 118 -12.88 11.03 14.55
N ILE A 119 -12.39 12.16 14.04
CA ILE A 119 -12.89 12.79 12.81
C ILE A 119 -12.68 11.87 11.60
N ILE A 120 -11.49 11.26 11.47
CA ILE A 120 -11.21 10.30 10.39
C ILE A 120 -12.14 9.10 10.48
N MET A 121 -12.31 8.52 11.66
CA MET A 121 -13.17 7.37 11.86
C MET A 121 -14.63 7.69 11.53
N GLU A 122 -15.14 8.84 11.94
CA GLU A 122 -16.50 9.29 11.58
C GLU A 122 -16.66 9.51 10.08
N ASN A 123 -15.70 10.17 9.44
CA ASN A 123 -15.74 10.41 8.00
C ASN A 123 -15.61 9.11 7.19
N MET A 124 -14.76 8.18 7.63
CA MET A 124 -14.63 6.83 7.07
C MET A 124 -15.94 6.05 7.15
N GLN A 125 -16.67 6.15 8.26
CA GLN A 125 -17.99 5.51 8.39
C GLN A 125 -18.98 6.02 7.37
N LYS A 126 -19.07 7.34 7.23
CA LYS A 126 -19.94 7.99 6.25
C LYS A 126 -19.56 7.53 4.84
N PHE A 127 -18.26 7.54 4.53
CA PHE A 127 -17.74 7.10 3.25
C PHE A 127 -18.04 5.62 2.93
N PHE A 128 -17.75 4.70 3.85
CA PHE A 128 -18.04 3.28 3.63
C PHE A 128 -19.53 2.99 3.51
N LYS A 129 -20.36 3.65 4.33
CA LYS A 129 -21.82 3.53 4.23
C LYS A 129 -22.32 4.01 2.87
N LYS A 130 -21.77 5.11 2.35
CA LYS A 130 -22.05 5.64 1.00
C LYS A 130 -21.68 4.65 -0.10
N GLN A 131 -20.58 3.91 0.09
CA GLN A 131 -20.12 2.87 -0.84
C GLN A 131 -20.85 1.52 -0.65
N GLY A 132 -21.86 1.45 0.21
CA GLY A 132 -22.67 0.25 0.43
C GLY A 132 -22.06 -0.79 1.38
N TYR A 133 -20.99 -0.44 2.10
CA TYR A 133 -20.35 -1.35 3.06
C TYR A 133 -20.94 -1.20 4.47
N ILE A 134 -21.04 -2.33 5.17
CA ILE A 134 -21.37 -2.38 6.60
C ILE A 134 -20.06 -2.49 7.38
N VAL A 135 -19.73 -1.46 8.16
CA VAL A 135 -18.47 -1.40 8.92
C VAL A 135 -18.71 -1.66 10.40
N ASN A 136 -18.02 -2.67 10.96
CA ASN A 136 -18.00 -2.91 12.40
C ASN A 136 -16.81 -2.19 13.05
N LEU A 137 -17.03 -0.95 13.46
CA LEU A 137 -15.98 -0.05 13.97
C LEU A 137 -15.42 -0.47 15.32
N LYS A 138 -16.14 -1.33 16.06
CA LYS A 138 -15.71 -1.81 17.37
C LYS A 138 -14.41 -2.63 17.29
N GLU A 139 -14.10 -3.19 16.11
CA GLU A 139 -12.86 -3.94 15.86
C GLU A 139 -11.67 -3.01 15.57
N LEU A 140 -11.90 -1.80 15.06
CA LEU A 140 -10.85 -0.82 14.74
C LEU A 140 -10.28 -0.15 16.00
N ASN A 141 -11.10 0.01 17.03
CA ASN A 141 -10.70 0.64 18.30
C ASN A 141 -9.74 -0.23 19.16
N LYS A 142 -9.49 -1.48 18.79
CA LYS A 142 -8.65 -2.42 19.55
C LYS A 142 -7.19 -2.47 19.09
N LYS A 143 -6.85 -1.79 17.99
CA LYS A 143 -5.52 -1.85 17.36
C LYS A 143 -4.68 -0.61 17.66
N ASP A 144 -3.37 -0.75 17.47
CA ASP A 144 -2.45 0.39 17.48
C ASP A 144 -2.87 1.43 16.42
N LEU A 145 -2.70 2.70 16.76
CA LEU A 145 -3.22 3.82 15.99
C LEU A 145 -2.62 3.91 14.59
N THR A 146 -1.31 3.66 14.49
CA THR A 146 -0.58 3.58 13.22
C THR A 146 -1.11 2.44 12.36
N GLN A 147 -1.37 1.29 12.99
CA GLN A 147 -1.95 0.14 12.31
C GLN A 147 -3.36 0.44 11.80
N THR A 148 -4.20 1.12 12.57
CA THR A 148 -5.55 1.52 12.16
C THR A 148 -5.51 2.45 10.93
N LEU A 149 -4.64 3.47 10.91
CA LEU A 149 -4.49 4.33 9.74
C LEU A 149 -4.03 3.58 8.49
N ASN A 150 -3.08 2.65 8.63
CA ASN A 150 -2.61 1.82 7.52
C ASN A 150 -3.72 0.86 7.01
N ASP A 151 -4.39 0.16 7.93
CA ASP A 151 -5.52 -0.73 7.64
C ASP A 151 -6.63 0.03 6.89
N LEU A 152 -7.00 1.21 7.39
CA LEU A 152 -8.03 2.04 6.78
C LEU A 152 -7.62 2.50 5.38
N SER A 153 -6.38 2.97 5.20
CA SER A 153 -5.88 3.40 3.89
C SER A 153 -5.94 2.27 2.84
N MET A 154 -5.75 1.02 3.27
CA MET A 154 -5.85 -0.16 2.41
C MET A 154 -7.29 -0.56 2.10
N ALA A 155 -8.12 -0.65 3.14
CA ALA A 155 -9.53 -1.04 3.04
C ALA A 155 -10.36 0.02 2.29
N SER A 156 -9.94 1.28 2.34
CA SER A 156 -10.61 2.35 1.63
C SER A 156 -10.63 2.10 0.12
N PRO A 157 -11.78 2.26 -0.55
CA PRO A 157 -11.90 2.29 -2.00
C PRO A 157 -11.35 3.61 -2.59
N PHE A 158 -10.16 4.03 -2.16
CA PHE A 158 -9.42 5.15 -2.74
C PHE A 158 -8.82 4.76 -4.09
N SER A 159 -8.64 5.76 -4.93
CA SER A 159 -7.92 5.65 -6.18
C SER A 159 -6.46 5.22 -5.95
N LEU A 160 -5.84 4.73 -7.01
CA LEU A 160 -4.45 4.32 -7.03
C LEU A 160 -3.52 5.48 -6.65
N GLU A 161 -3.84 6.66 -7.16
CA GLU A 161 -3.12 7.91 -6.93
C GLU A 161 -3.20 8.34 -5.46
N GLU A 162 -4.38 8.27 -4.85
CA GLU A 162 -4.59 8.60 -3.44
C GLU A 162 -3.86 7.63 -2.50
N LYS A 163 -3.90 6.33 -2.79
CA LYS A 163 -3.13 5.33 -2.03
C LYS A 163 -1.63 5.60 -2.10
N GLN A 164 -1.14 6.01 -3.27
CA GLN A 164 0.25 6.43 -3.40
C GLN A 164 0.55 7.70 -2.60
N ILE A 165 -0.33 8.71 -2.62
CA ILE A 165 -0.18 9.93 -1.81
C ILE A 165 -0.02 9.61 -0.32
N LEU A 166 -0.77 8.63 0.20
CA LEU A 166 -0.68 8.15 1.57
C LEU A 166 0.65 7.42 1.85
N LEU A 167 1.14 6.61 0.90
CA LEU A 167 2.40 5.87 1.01
C LEU A 167 3.61 6.78 1.06
N GLU A 168 3.60 7.81 0.23
CA GLU A 168 4.67 8.80 0.12
C GLU A 168 4.68 9.81 1.28
N SER A 169 3.70 9.73 2.19
CA SER A 169 3.64 10.62 3.37
C SER A 169 4.76 10.28 4.34
N ARG A 170 5.61 11.27 4.62
CA ARG A 170 6.87 11.10 5.38
C ARG A 170 6.61 10.53 6.77
N ASP A 171 5.69 11.15 7.50
CA ASP A 171 5.30 10.75 8.84
C ASP A 171 3.78 10.53 8.96
N ILE A 172 3.37 10.06 10.13
CA ILE A 172 2.01 9.69 10.45
C ILE A 172 1.06 10.91 10.54
N ASN A 173 1.55 12.10 10.93
CA ASN A 173 0.74 13.32 11.00
C ASN A 173 0.40 13.81 9.59
N ILE A 174 1.39 13.86 8.69
CA ILE A 174 1.17 14.24 7.28
C ILE A 174 0.23 13.23 6.60
N ARG A 175 0.39 11.93 6.91
CA ARG A 175 -0.49 10.88 6.37
C ARG A 175 -1.93 11.08 6.84
N LYS A 176 -2.11 11.39 8.13
CA LYS A 176 -3.40 11.70 8.75
C LYS A 176 -4.08 12.87 8.03
N GLU A 177 -3.39 14.00 7.88
CA GLU A 177 -3.93 15.20 7.21
C GLU A 177 -4.36 14.92 5.77
N LYS A 178 -3.53 14.20 5.01
CA LYS A 178 -3.86 13.81 3.63
C LYS A 178 -5.08 12.89 3.59
N MET A 179 -5.20 11.95 4.52
CA MET A 179 -6.37 11.08 4.60
C MET A 179 -7.65 11.86 4.88
N GLU A 180 -7.60 12.85 5.79
CA GLU A 180 -8.73 13.76 6.05
C GLU A 180 -9.11 14.55 4.79
N GLN A 181 -8.13 15.08 4.05
CA GLN A 181 -8.38 15.80 2.81
C GLN A 181 -9.06 14.92 1.77
N ILE A 182 -8.56 13.70 1.56
CA ILE A 182 -9.15 12.72 0.63
C ILE A 182 -10.60 12.40 1.03
N LEU A 183 -10.84 12.09 2.30
CA LEU A 183 -12.18 11.78 2.79
C LEU A 183 -13.15 12.95 2.67
N ASN A 184 -12.68 14.16 2.96
CA ASN A 184 -13.49 15.37 2.85
C ASN A 184 -13.94 15.61 1.40
N ASN A 185 -13.11 15.30 0.40
CA ASN A 185 -13.52 15.42 -1.01
C ASN A 185 -14.69 14.47 -1.32
N TYR A 186 -14.59 13.20 -0.93
CA TYR A 186 -15.67 12.22 -1.14
C TYR A 186 -16.99 12.55 -0.43
N ILE A 187 -16.91 13.26 0.71
CA ILE A 187 -18.08 13.73 1.46
C ILE A 187 -18.64 15.03 0.84
N LYS A 188 -17.78 15.96 0.42
CA LYS A 188 -18.18 17.25 -0.18
C LYS A 188 -18.84 17.11 -1.54
N ASP A 189 -18.46 16.11 -2.33
CA ASP A 189 -19.10 15.80 -3.62
C ASP A 189 -20.63 15.56 -3.52
N GLU A 190 -21.21 15.48 -2.31
CA GLU A 190 -22.67 15.47 -2.10
C GLU A 190 -23.32 16.86 -2.17
N PHE A 191 -22.63 17.93 -1.76
CA PHE A 191 -23.26 19.26 -1.71
C PHE A 191 -23.38 19.92 -3.08
N GLU A 192 -22.53 19.56 -4.05
CA GLU A 192 -22.62 20.07 -5.41
C GLU A 192 -23.56 19.23 -6.30
N ASN A 193 -23.72 17.94 -6.02
CA ASN A 193 -24.61 17.05 -6.79
C ASN A 193 -26.10 17.11 -6.38
N THR A 194 -26.48 18.00 -5.44
CA THR A 194 -27.89 18.22 -5.07
C THR A 194 -28.50 19.44 -5.78
N THR A 195 -27.91 19.93 -6.88
CA THR A 195 -28.43 21.10 -7.60
C THR A 195 -29.05 20.73 -8.95
N LEU A 196 -30.39 20.81 -8.96
CA LEU A 196 -31.33 20.94 -10.09
C LEU A 196 -31.63 19.69 -10.94
N GLN A 197 -32.74 19.03 -10.57
CA GLN A 197 -33.67 18.44 -11.54
C GLN A 197 -34.86 19.39 -11.69
#